data_AF-A0A261WGZ6-F1
#
_entry.id   AF-A0A261WGZ6-F1
#
_cell.length_a   1.000
_cell.length_b   1.000
_cell.length_c   1.000
_cell.angle_alpha   90.00
_cell.angle_beta   90.00
_cell.angle_gamma   90.00
#
_symmetry.space_group_name_H-M   'P 1'
#
loop_
_entity.id
_entity.type
_entity.pdbx_description
1 polymer ?
#
loop_
_entity_poly.entity_id
_entity_poly.type
_entity_poly.pdbx_seq_one_letter_code
_entity_poly.pdbx_strand_id
1 'polypeptide(L)'
;MLNGLWLGFFVVATISALVQWLVGGNAGIFAAMVESIFAMAKLSVEVMVLLFGTLTLWLGFLRIAEKAGIVDWLAKVLGPLFLRLMPEVPPGHPALGLITLNFAANALGLDNAATP
;
A
#
# COMPACT_ATOMS: atom_id res chain seq x y z
N MET A 1 19.07 -7.35 -7.07
CA MET A 1 18.16 -7.14 -8.21
C MET A 1 17.57 -5.73 -8.20
N LEU A 2 17.01 -5.25 -7.08
CA LEU A 2 16.46 -3.88 -6.97
C LEU A 2 17.48 -2.77 -7.24
N ASN A 3 18.71 -2.89 -6.71
CA ASN A 3 19.77 -1.87 -6.92
C ASN A 3 20.15 -1.70 -8.40
N GLY A 4 20.10 -2.79 -9.19
CA GLY A 4 20.37 -2.73 -10.63
C GLY A 4 19.26 -2.04 -11.42
N LEU A 5 18.01 -2.24 -11.02
CA LEU A 5 16.84 -1.57 -11.61
C LEU A 5 16.88 -0.05 -11.38
N TRP A 6 17.16 0.37 -10.15
CA TRP A 6 17.32 1.79 -9.82
C TRP A 6 18.44 2.45 -10.61
N LEU A 7 19.61 1.81 -10.66
CA LEU A 7 20.73 2.31 -11.44
C LEU A 7 20.36 2.41 -12.93
N GLY A 8 19.63 1.43 -13.45
CA GLY A 8 19.08 1.46 -14.81
C GLY A 8 18.18 2.68 -15.07
N PHE A 9 17.25 2.99 -14.18
CA PHE A 9 16.38 4.16 -14.31
C PHE A 9 17.17 5.48 -14.32
N PHE A 10 18.16 5.62 -13.43
CA PHE A 10 19.01 6.82 -13.41
C PHE A 10 19.82 6.96 -14.70
N VAL A 11 20.43 5.88 -15.19
CA VAL A 11 21.21 5.91 -16.44
C VAL A 11 20.33 6.28 -17.63
N VAL A 12 19.15 5.68 -17.76
CA VAL A 12 18.21 5.99 -18.85
C VAL A 12 17.72 7.44 -18.76
N ALA A 13 17.43 7.94 -17.56
CA ALA A 13 17.02 9.32 -17.35
C ALA A 13 18.14 10.30 -17.73
N THR A 14 19.39 10.03 -17.33
CA THR A 14 20.55 10.86 -17.69
C THR A 14 20.79 10.87 -19.19
N ILE A 15 20.77 9.70 -19.85
CA ILE A 15 20.93 9.61 -21.32
C ILE A 15 19.81 10.40 -22.02
N SER A 16 18.56 10.23 -21.58
CA SER A 16 17.41 10.93 -22.18
C SER A 16 17.50 12.45 -22.03
N ALA A 17 17.98 12.93 -20.88
CA ALA A 17 18.20 14.36 -20.64
C ALA A 17 19.32 14.91 -21.55
N LEU A 18 20.42 14.18 -21.69
CA LEU A 18 21.55 14.57 -22.56
C LEU A 18 21.15 14.59 -24.04
N VAL A 19 20.36 13.62 -24.50
CA VAL A 19 19.84 13.61 -25.89
C VAL A 19 18.91 14.79 -26.14
N GLN A 20 17.98 15.09 -25.23
CA GLN A 20 17.09 16.25 -25.37
C GLN A 20 17.84 17.59 -25.32
N TRP A 21 18.91 17.67 -24.54
CA TRP A 21 19.74 18.86 -24.47
C TRP A 21 20.60 19.05 -25.73
N LEU A 22 21.33 18.01 -26.17
CA LEU A 22 22.31 18.09 -27.26
C LEU A 22 21.70 17.99 -28.66
N VAL A 23 20.72 17.10 -28.84
CA VAL A 23 20.08 16.84 -30.15
C VAL A 23 18.77 17.61 -30.28
N GLY A 24 18.01 17.72 -29.18
CA GLY A 24 16.73 18.42 -29.16
C GLY A 24 16.82 19.94 -28.96
N GLY A 25 18.00 20.49 -28.65
CA GLY A 25 18.20 21.92 -28.40
C GLY A 25 17.45 22.47 -27.18
N ASN A 26 16.90 21.59 -26.33
CA ASN A 26 16.08 22.00 -25.18
C ASN A 26 16.97 22.26 -23.96
N ALA A 27 17.49 23.48 -23.85
CA ALA A 27 18.27 23.93 -22.68
C ALA A 27 17.46 23.93 -21.38
N GLY A 28 16.12 23.96 -21.46
CA GLY A 28 15.23 23.94 -20.30
C GLY A 28 15.01 22.55 -19.68
N ILE A 29 15.53 21.48 -20.29
CA ILE A 29 15.25 20.11 -19.82
C ILE A 29 15.70 19.87 -18.38
N PHE A 30 16.84 20.42 -17.97
CA PHE A 30 17.34 20.27 -16.61
C PHE A 30 16.47 21.02 -15.59
N ALA A 31 15.96 22.21 -15.94
CA ALA A 31 15.03 22.94 -15.08
C ALA A 31 13.70 22.19 -14.93
N ALA A 32 13.15 21.67 -16.03
CA ALA A 32 11.94 20.85 -16.04
C ALA A 32 12.11 19.56 -15.22
N MET A 33 13.29 18.93 -15.27
CA MET A 33 13.59 17.77 -14.43
C MET A 33 13.56 18.12 -12.94
N VAL A 34 14.21 19.21 -12.53
CA VAL A 34 14.18 19.66 -11.13
C VAL A 34 12.76 19.98 -10.69
N GLU A 35 11.99 20.70 -11.51
CA GLU A 35 10.58 21.00 -11.23
C GLU A 35 9.76 19.71 -11.07
N SER A 36 9.96 18.72 -11.96
CA SER A 36 9.27 17.43 -11.87
C SER A 36 9.58 16.67 -10.58
N ILE A 37 10.82 16.73 -10.09
CA ILE A 37 11.22 16.10 -8.83
C ILE A 37 10.46 16.75 -7.65
N PHE A 38 10.41 18.08 -7.61
CA PHE A 38 9.68 18.78 -6.57
C PHE A 38 8.16 18.56 -6.65
N ALA A 39 7.60 18.53 -7.87
CA ALA A 39 6.19 18.23 -8.08
C ALA A 39 5.84 16.82 -7.59
N MET A 40 6.68 15.83 -7.89
CA MET A 40 6.50 14.45 -7.42
C MET A 40 6.68 14.30 -5.92
N ALA A 41 7.61 15.06 -5.32
CA ALA A 41 7.77 15.11 -3.86
C ALA A 41 6.51 15.67 -3.19
N LYS A 42 5.95 16.77 -3.71
CA LYS A 42 4.70 17.36 -3.20
C LYS A 42 3.52 16.39 -3.35
N LEU A 43 3.37 15.78 -4.53
CA LEU A 43 2.33 14.78 -4.78
C LEU A 43 2.44 13.62 -3.79
N SER A 44 3.65 13.13 -3.54
CA SER A 44 3.90 12.04 -2.60
C SER A 44 3.43 12.41 -1.18
N VAL A 45 3.74 13.62 -0.72
CA VAL A 45 3.28 14.11 0.59
C VAL A 45 1.75 14.25 0.65
N GLU A 46 1.14 14.80 -0.40
CA GLU A 46 -0.32 14.96 -0.49
C GLU A 46 -1.04 13.60 -0.42
N VAL A 47 -0.55 12.62 -1.17
CA VAL A 47 -1.06 11.23 -1.14
C VAL A 47 -0.85 10.62 0.25
N MET A 48 0.33 10.78 0.85
CA MET A 48 0.62 10.25 2.19
C MET A 48 -0.31 10.83 3.26
N VAL A 49 -0.58 12.14 3.23
CA VAL A 49 -1.49 12.80 4.19
C VAL A 49 -2.91 12.27 4.04
N LEU A 50 -3.39 12.12 2.80
CA LEU A 50 -4.70 11.55 2.51
C LEU A 50 -4.81 10.12 3.04
N LEU A 51 -3.84 9.27 2.70
CA LEU A 51 -3.80 7.88 3.17
C LEU A 51 -3.71 7.81 4.70
N PHE A 52 -2.90 8.65 5.33
CA PHE A 52 -2.76 8.66 6.79
C PHE A 52 -4.09 8.94 7.49
N GLY A 53 -4.84 9.93 7.02
CA GLY A 53 -6.16 10.26 7.58
C GLY A 53 -7.15 9.10 7.45
N THR A 54 -7.25 8.53 6.25
CA THR A 54 -8.16 7.42 5.96
C THR A 54 -7.79 6.15 6.75
N LEU A 55 -6.51 5.75 6.74
CA LEU A 55 -6.03 4.58 7.48
C LEU A 55 -6.25 4.75 8.98
N THR A 56 -5.94 5.92 9.55
CA THR A 56 -6.12 6.18 10.99
C THR A 56 -7.58 6.09 11.41
N LEU A 57 -8.50 6.63 10.60
CA LEU A 57 -9.94 6.57 10.85
C LEU A 57 -10.42 5.11 10.92
N TRP A 58 -10.12 4.34 9.89
CA TRP A 58 -10.57 2.95 9.77
C TRP A 58 -9.90 2.03 10.77
N LEU A 59 -8.60 2.17 11.03
CA LEU A 59 -7.92 1.44 12.11
C LEU A 59 -8.51 1.77 13.48
N GLY A 60 -8.93 3.03 13.69
CA GLY A 60 -9.67 3.45 14.87
C GLY A 60 -11.00 2.71 15.02
N PHE A 61 -11.82 2.68 13.96
CA PHE A 61 -13.06 1.91 13.95
C PHE A 61 -12.83 0.41 14.18
N LEU A 62 -11.81 -0.17 13.53
CA LEU A 62 -11.46 -1.58 13.68
C LEU A 62 -11.08 -1.91 15.13
N ARG A 63 -10.29 -1.05 15.79
CA ARG A 63 -9.96 -1.19 17.22
C ARG A 63 -11.19 -1.11 18.13
N ILE A 64 -12.18 -0.29 17.79
CA ILE A 64 -13.44 -0.22 18.54
C ILE A 64 -14.23 -1.53 18.34
N ALA A 65 -14.33 -2.02 17.11
CA ALA A 65 -15.02 -3.26 16.78
C ALA A 65 -14.38 -4.50 17.44
N GLU A 66 -13.05 -4.54 17.50
CA GLU A 66 -12.28 -5.56 18.22
C GLU A 66 -12.60 -5.54 19.71
N LYS A 67 -12.56 -4.37 20.36
CA LYS A 67 -12.90 -4.22 21.78
C LYS A 67 -14.38 -4.53 22.09
N ALA A 68 -15.27 -4.32 21.12
CA ALA A 68 -16.69 -4.65 21.23
C ALA A 68 -16.99 -6.14 20.99
N GLY A 69 -15.99 -6.97 20.67
CA GLY A 69 -16.16 -8.40 20.38
C GLY A 69 -16.82 -8.69 19.02
N ILE A 70 -16.97 -7.68 18.15
CA ILE A 70 -17.57 -7.83 16.81
C ILE A 70 -16.67 -8.69 15.93
N VAL A 71 -15.35 -8.55 16.05
CA VAL A 71 -14.37 -9.34 15.29
C VAL A 71 -14.45 -10.82 15.68
N ASP A 72 -14.58 -11.14 16.96
CA ASP A 72 -14.75 -12.52 17.44
C ASP A 72 -16.08 -13.14 16.99
N TRP A 73 -17.14 -12.34 16.98
CA TRP A 73 -18.44 -12.77 16.45
C TRP A 73 -18.35 -13.06 14.95
N LEU A 74 -17.72 -12.17 14.18
CA LEU A 74 -17.52 -12.34 12.75
C LEU A 74 -16.67 -13.58 12.44
N ALA A 75 -15.61 -13.83 13.23
CA ALA A 75 -14.77 -15.02 13.09
C ALA A 75 -15.55 -16.32 13.35
N LYS A 76 -16.50 -16.33 14.29
CA LYS A 76 -17.39 -17.48 14.51
C LYS A 76 -18.38 -17.69 13.36
N VAL A 77 -18.94 -16.61 12.82
CA VAL A 77 -19.88 -16.66 11.68
C VAL A 77 -19.18 -17.11 10.39
N LEU A 78 -17.95 -16.64 10.15
CA LEU A 78 -17.15 -17.00 8.98
C LEU A 78 -16.37 -18.32 9.16
N GLY A 79 -16.25 -18.82 10.39
CA GLY A 79 -15.65 -20.12 10.70
C GLY A 79 -16.05 -21.28 9.77
N PRO A 80 -17.35 -21.54 9.50
CA PRO A 80 -17.77 -22.60 8.58
C PRO A 80 -17.33 -22.37 7.13
N LEU A 81 -17.18 -21.11 6.69
CA LEU A 81 -16.66 -20.78 5.36
C LEU A 81 -15.16 -21.07 5.30
N PHE A 82 -14.39 -20.64 6.30
CA PHE A 82 -12.94 -20.87 6.34
C PHE A 82 -12.58 -22.34 6.56
N LEU A 83 -13.37 -23.11 7.32
CA LEU A 83 -13.20 -24.56 7.41
C LEU A 83 -13.38 -25.27 6.06
N ARG A 84 -14.20 -24.71 5.16
CA ARG A 84 -14.36 -25.21 3.79
C ARG A 84 -13.25 -24.77 2.84
N LEU A 85 -12.82 -23.51 2.95
CA LEU A 85 -11.78 -22.94 2.07
C LEU A 85 -10.36 -23.36 2.49
N MET A 86 -10.14 -23.59 3.78
CA MET A 86 -8.85 -23.88 4.42
C MET A 86 -9.00 -25.07 5.38
N PRO A 87 -9.20 -26.29 4.86
CA PRO A 87 -9.48 -27.48 5.67
C PRO A 87 -8.32 -27.91 6.58
N GLU A 88 -7.11 -27.40 6.35
CA GLU A 88 -5.92 -27.68 7.17
C GLU A 88 -5.90 -26.91 8.51
N VAL A 89 -6.76 -25.89 8.68
CA VAL A 89 -6.83 -25.08 9.90
C VAL A 89 -7.93 -25.63 10.84
N PRO A 90 -7.59 -26.12 12.04
CA PRO A 90 -8.58 -26.67 12.97
C PRO A 90 -9.64 -25.64 13.40
N PRO A 91 -10.87 -26.09 13.70
CA PRO A 91 -11.91 -25.21 14.24
C PRO A 91 -11.46 -24.60 15.57
N GLY A 92 -11.55 -23.27 15.69
CA GLY A 92 -11.14 -22.53 16.88
C GLY A 92 -9.64 -22.19 16.94
N HIS A 93 -8.87 -22.48 15.88
CA HIS A 93 -7.46 -22.07 15.82
C HIS A 93 -7.34 -20.53 15.70
N PRO A 94 -6.40 -19.87 16.41
CA PRO A 94 -6.20 -18.41 16.37
C PRO A 94 -6.02 -17.83 14.95
N ALA A 95 -5.52 -18.65 14.03
CA ALA A 95 -5.35 -18.29 12.62
C ALA A 95 -6.65 -17.83 11.94
N LEU A 96 -7.81 -18.39 12.31
CA LEU A 96 -9.11 -17.99 11.76
C LEU A 96 -9.46 -16.54 12.14
N GLY A 97 -9.10 -16.12 13.36
CA GLY A 97 -9.25 -14.74 13.81
C GLY A 97 -8.37 -13.77 13.03
N LEU A 98 -7.09 -14.14 12.81
CA LEU A 98 -6.15 -13.33 12.02
C LEU A 98 -6.58 -13.18 10.55
N ILE A 99 -7.11 -14.24 9.93
CA ILE A 99 -7.61 -14.20 8.55
C ILE A 99 -8.89 -13.36 8.46
N THR A 100 -9.80 -13.52 9.42
CA THR A 100 -11.02 -12.70 9.48
C THR A 100 -10.69 -11.22 9.66
N LEU A 101 -9.70 -10.91 10.51
CA LEU A 101 -9.20 -9.55 10.69
C LEU A 101 -8.57 -8.99 9.41
N ASN A 102 -7.78 -9.79 8.70
CA ASN A 102 -7.20 -9.42 7.40
C ASN A 102 -8.29 -9.17 6.34
N PHE A 103 -9.33 -10.00 6.30
CA PHE A 103 -10.45 -9.83 5.38
C PHE A 103 -11.26 -8.56 5.70
N ALA A 104 -11.51 -8.29 6.99
CA ALA A 104 -12.14 -7.06 7.44
C ALA A 104 -11.27 -5.83 7.09
N ALA A 105 -9.94 -5.91 7.24
CA ALA A 105 -9.03 -4.84 6.86
C ALA A 105 -9.08 -4.57 5.34
N ASN A 106 -9.05 -5.61 4.50
CA ASN A 106 -9.22 -5.46 3.04
C ASN A 106 -10.60 -4.88 2.68
N ALA A 107 -11.68 -5.31 3.34
CA ALA A 107 -13.02 -4.77 3.08
C ALA A 107 -13.15 -3.27 3.44
N LEU A 108 -12.31 -2.77 4.34
CA LEU A 108 -12.23 -1.36 4.75
C LEU A 108 -11.24 -0.54 3.90
N GLY A 109 -10.64 -1.12 2.85
CA GLY A 109 -9.65 -0.44 2.02
C GLY A 109 -8.29 -0.26 2.73
N LEU A 110 -8.00 -1.09 3.73
CA LEU A 110 -6.75 -1.10 4.49
C LEU A 110 -5.73 -2.10 3.94
N ASP A 111 -5.86 -2.47 2.67
CA ASP A 111 -5.01 -3.42 1.94
C ASP A 111 -3.51 -3.09 2.10
N ASN A 112 -3.15 -1.81 2.16
CA ASN A 112 -1.77 -1.34 2.42
C ASN A 112 -1.28 -1.51 3.88
N ALA A 113 -2.17 -1.73 4.84
CA ALA A 113 -1.85 -2.02 6.24
C ALA A 113 -2.14 -3.48 6.63
N ALA A 114 -2.84 -4.23 5.77
CA ALA A 114 -3.27 -5.60 6.00
C ALA A 114 -2.17 -6.63 5.75
N THR A 115 -1.10 -6.27 5.04
CA THR A 115 0.09 -7.10 4.82
C THR A 115 1.28 -6.56 5.62
N PRO A 116 1.91 -7.37 6.50
CA PRO A 116 3.31 -7.17 6.84
C PRO A 116 4.22 -7.38 5.63
#